data_AF-A0A957B6Y9-F1
#
_entry.id   AF-A0A957B6Y9-F1
#
_cell.length_a   1.000
_cell.length_b   1.000
_cell.length_c   1.000
_cell.angle_alpha   90.00
_cell.angle_beta   90.00
_cell.angle_gamma   90.00
#
_symmetry.space_group_name_H-M   'P 1'
#
loop_
_entity.id
_entity.type
_entity.pdbx_description
1 polymer ?
#
loop_
_entity_poly.entity_id
_entity_poly.type
_entity_poly.pdbx_seq_one_letter_code
_entity_poly.pdbx_strand_id
1 'polypeptide(L)'
;FLAFMGSSVTQPDIAYPLGMLAARFLAYGIGMFYIARDPEKHIFWINNMILIQVVDLAVGVFATLGGVVALSHSAFPMFNATLIIILLLVLRPRHGQGMVSGGVGAVAT
;
A
#
# COMPACT_ATOMS: atom_id res chain seq x y z
N PHE A 1 5.54 15.49 12.89
CA PHE A 1 5.20 15.09 11.52
C PHE A 1 4.22 16.05 10.86
N LEU A 2 3.00 16.24 11.37
CA LEU A 2 2.01 17.14 10.76
C LEU A 2 2.48 18.60 10.60
N ALA A 3 3.15 19.15 11.62
CA ALA A 3 3.75 20.49 11.54
C ALA A 3 4.87 20.60 10.47
N PHE A 4 5.61 19.51 10.20
CA PHE A 4 6.62 19.46 9.14
C PHE A 4 5.98 19.48 7.74
N MET A 5 4.72 19.06 7.62
CA MET A 5 3.94 19.14 6.38
C MET A 5 3.17 20.46 6.26
N GLY A 6 3.39 21.43 7.16
CA GLY A 6 2.69 22.71 7.19
C GLY A 6 1.23 22.62 7.65
N SER A 7 0.81 21.49 8.24
CA SER A 7 -0.53 21.32 8.76
C SER A 7 -0.67 21.94 10.16
N SER A 8 -1.87 22.42 10.49
CA SER A 8 -2.20 22.91 11.84
C SER A 8 -2.06 21.81 12.89
N VAL A 9 -1.84 22.20 14.14
CA VAL A 9 -1.87 21.27 15.28
C VAL A 9 -3.27 20.67 15.39
N THR A 10 -3.34 19.34 15.40
CA THR A 10 -4.60 18.62 15.55
C THR A 10 -5.16 18.82 16.95
N GLN A 11 -6.48 18.96 17.09
CA GLN A 11 -7.11 18.96 18.41
C GLN A 11 -6.86 17.62 19.14
N PRO A 12 -6.68 17.62 20.48
CA PRO A 12 -6.27 16.43 21.23
C PRO A 12 -7.19 15.21 21.09
N ASP A 13 -8.50 15.45 20.99
CA ASP A 13 -9.54 14.44 20.77
C ASP A 13 -9.43 13.75 19.40
N ILE A 14 -8.92 14.45 18.38
CA ILE A 14 -8.63 13.90 17.05
C ILE A 14 -7.23 13.23 17.02
N ALA A 15 -6.28 13.73 17.82
CA ALA A 15 -4.95 13.14 17.92
C ALA A 15 -4.97 11.71 18.51
N TYR A 16 -5.87 11.43 19.45
CA TYR A 16 -6.04 10.10 20.05
C TYR A 16 -6.34 8.98 19.03
N PRO A 17 -7.42 9.06 18.21
CA PRO A 17 -7.70 8.04 17.19
C PRO A 17 -6.64 8.00 16.09
N LEU A 18 -6.03 9.14 15.71
CA LEU A 18 -4.90 9.18 14.79
C LEU A 18 -3.70 8.37 15.31
N GLY A 19 -3.37 8.48 16.60
CA GLY A 19 -2.32 7.68 17.23
C GLY A 19 -2.62 6.18 17.21
N MET A 20 -3.87 5.80 17.50
CA MET A 20 -4.29 4.40 17.41
C MET A 20 -4.26 3.84 15.98
N LEU A 21 -4.60 4.65 14.97
CA LEU A 21 -4.48 4.28 13.56
C LEU A 21 -3.02 4.15 13.12
N ALA A 22 -2.17 5.08 13.56
CA ALA A 22 -0.73 5.03 13.29
C ALA A 22 -0.08 3.73 13.79
N ALA A 23 -0.49 3.25 14.97
CA ALA A 23 -0.03 1.95 15.49
C ALA A 23 -0.36 0.78 14.54
N ARG A 24 -1.54 0.79 13.92
CA ARG A 24 -1.94 -0.22 12.93
C ARG A 24 -1.09 -0.10 11.66
N PHE A 25 -0.85 1.11 11.16
CA PHE A 25 0.01 1.32 10.00
C PHE A 25 1.46 0.87 10.25
N LEU A 26 1.99 1.11 11.44
CA LEU A 26 3.31 0.61 11.84
C LEU A 26 3.34 -0.93 11.84
N ALA A 27 2.34 -1.58 12.42
CA ALA A 27 2.24 -3.04 12.43
C ALA A 27 2.17 -3.62 11.01
N TYR A 28 1.36 -3.02 10.13
CA TYR A 28 1.30 -3.40 8.71
C TYR A 28 2.63 -3.18 7.99
N GLY A 29 3.28 -2.03 8.21
CA GLY A 29 4.59 -1.74 7.63
C GLY A 29 5.66 -2.75 8.04
N ILE A 30 5.72 -3.11 9.33
CA ILE A 30 6.63 -4.15 9.84
C ILE A 30 6.28 -5.52 9.23
N GLY A 31 4.99 -5.86 9.16
CA GLY A 31 4.51 -7.08 8.52
C GLY A 31 4.96 -7.18 7.06
N MET A 32 5.00 -6.07 6.33
CA MET A 32 5.45 -6.03 4.94
C MET A 32 6.95 -6.36 4.78
N PHE A 33 7.81 -5.93 5.71
CA PHE A 33 9.23 -6.34 5.69
C PHE A 33 9.39 -7.85 5.92
N TYR A 34 8.53 -8.45 6.74
CA TYR A 34 8.51 -9.89 6.94
C TYR A 34 8.02 -10.63 5.68
N ILE A 35 6.89 -10.18 5.11
CA ILE A 35 6.26 -10.76 3.93
C ILE A 35 7.15 -10.68 2.68
N ALA A 36 7.95 -9.62 2.55
CA ALA A 36 8.85 -9.43 1.41
C ALA A 36 9.87 -10.58 1.23
N ARG A 37 10.10 -11.40 2.25
CA ARG A 37 10.98 -12.58 2.17
C ARG A 37 10.36 -13.78 1.46
N ASP A 38 9.03 -13.90 1.48
CA ASP A 38 8.29 -15.01 0.88
C ASP A 38 6.90 -14.55 0.38
N PRO A 39 6.86 -13.68 -0.65
CA PRO A 39 5.64 -13.03 -1.08
C PRO A 39 4.60 -14.02 -1.63
N GLU A 40 5.03 -15.19 -2.12
CA GLU A 40 4.16 -16.22 -2.69
C GLU A 40 3.19 -16.80 -1.66
N LYS A 41 3.63 -16.91 -0.40
CA LYS A 41 2.78 -17.41 0.70
C LYS A 41 1.83 -16.36 1.26
N HIS A 42 1.96 -15.10 0.84
CA HIS A 42 1.32 -13.95 1.48
C HIS A 42 0.53 -13.06 0.50
N ILE A 43 0.06 -13.60 -0.62
CA ILE A 43 -0.71 -12.88 -1.65
C ILE A 43 -1.91 -12.12 -1.07
N PHE A 44 -2.62 -12.71 -0.10
CA PHE A 44 -3.74 -12.04 0.58
C PHE A 44 -3.31 -10.73 1.26
N TRP A 45 -2.16 -10.73 1.93
CA TRP A 45 -1.62 -9.53 2.58
C TRP A 45 -1.17 -8.47 1.57
N ILE A 46 -0.53 -8.88 0.48
CA ILE A 46 -0.12 -7.98 -0.59
C ILE A 46 -1.36 -7.29 -1.19
N ASN A 47 -2.43 -8.04 -1.45
CA ASN A 47 -3.69 -7.49 -1.96
C ASN A 47 -4.34 -6.50 -0.98
N ASN A 48 -4.33 -6.81 0.32
CA ASN A 48 -4.85 -5.88 1.34
C ASN A 48 -4.04 -4.59 1.42
N MET A 49 -2.71 -4.66 1.31
CA MET A 49 -1.90 -3.44 1.22
C MET A 49 -2.22 -2.62 -0.02
N ILE A 50 -2.35 -3.26 -1.18
CA ILE A 50 -2.75 -2.54 -2.41
C ILE A 50 -4.11 -1.85 -2.20
N LEU A 51 -5.09 -2.54 -1.59
CA LEU A 51 -6.40 -1.97 -1.30
C LEU A 51 -6.31 -0.72 -0.40
N ILE A 52 -5.53 -0.79 0.69
CA ILE A 52 -5.33 0.36 1.60
C ILE A 52 -4.75 1.54 0.83
N GLN A 53 -3.71 1.33 0.03
CA GLN A 53 -3.10 2.42 -0.74
C GLN A 53 -4.05 2.99 -1.80
N VAL A 54 -4.89 2.17 -2.42
CA VAL A 54 -5.92 2.63 -3.36
C VAL A 54 -6.95 3.51 -2.65
N VAL A 55 -7.39 3.12 -1.46
CA VAL A 55 -8.30 3.93 -0.64
C VAL A 55 -7.63 5.25 -0.24
N ASP A 56 -6.39 5.23 0.22
CA ASP A 56 -5.62 6.43 0.57
C ASP A 56 -5.49 7.38 -0.61
N LEU A 57 -5.18 6.86 -1.80
CA LEU A 57 -5.08 7.64 -3.03
C LEU A 57 -6.44 8.23 -3.41
N ALA A 58 -7.52 7.44 -3.34
CA ALA A 58 -8.86 7.90 -3.66
C ALA A 58 -9.33 9.03 -2.73
N VAL A 59 -9.08 8.89 -1.42
CA VAL A 59 -9.39 9.94 -0.43
C VAL A 59 -8.56 11.19 -0.68
N GLY A 60 -7.26 11.06 -0.96
CA GLY A 60 -6.37 12.17 -1.28
C GLY A 60 -6.81 12.94 -2.52
N VAL A 61 -7.16 12.22 -3.60
CA VAL A 61 -7.67 12.81 -4.85
C VAL A 61 -8.98 13.54 -4.59
N PHE A 62 -9.93 12.89 -3.92
CA PHE A 62 -11.24 13.48 -3.63
C PHE A 62 -11.13 14.75 -2.78
N ALA A 63 -10.34 14.72 -1.71
CA ALA A 63 -10.13 15.88 -0.85
C ALA A 63 -9.41 17.04 -1.55
N THR A 64 -8.49 16.72 -2.48
CA THR A 64 -7.77 17.74 -3.26
C THR A 64 -8.67 18.37 -4.31
N LEU A 65 -9.42 17.57 -5.07
CA LEU A 65 -10.35 18.06 -6.09
C LEU A 65 -11.52 18.83 -5.49
N GLY A 66 -11.97 18.44 -4.30
CA GLY A 66 -13.00 19.16 -3.53
C GLY A 66 -12.51 20.45 -2.87
N GLY A 67 -11.21 20.79 -2.98
CA GLY A 67 -10.63 21.99 -2.37
C GLY A 67 -10.48 21.94 -0.85
N VAL A 68 -10.67 20.77 -0.23
CA VAL A 68 -10.54 20.59 1.23
C VAL A 68 -9.08 20.61 1.66
N VAL A 69 -8.19 20.04 0.83
CA VAL A 69 -6.75 19.97 1.08
C VAL A 69 -6.01 20.54 -0.11
N ALA A 70 -5.06 21.45 0.13
CA ALA A 70 -4.24 21.99 -0.96
C ALA A 70 -3.32 20.90 -1.56
N LEU A 71 -3.09 20.99 -2.87
CA LEU A 71 -2.25 20.02 -3.59
C LEU A 71 -0.84 19.90 -2.98
N SER A 72 -0.27 21.00 -2.47
CA SER A 72 1.05 21.00 -1.80
C SER A 72 1.10 20.09 -0.56
N HIS A 73 -0.03 19.88 0.12
CA HIS A 73 -0.13 19.00 1.28
C HIS A 73 -0.48 17.56 0.91
N SER A 74 -1.29 17.35 -0.12
CA SER A 74 -1.76 16.02 -0.53
C SER A 74 -0.84 15.32 -1.53
N ALA A 75 -0.01 16.05 -2.28
CA ALA A 75 0.84 15.50 -3.33
C ALA A 75 1.80 14.43 -2.81
N PHE A 76 2.47 14.68 -1.68
CA PHE A 76 3.43 13.72 -1.11
C PHE A 76 2.76 12.41 -0.65
N PRO A 77 1.68 12.44 0.17
CA PRO A 77 0.92 11.22 0.49
C PRO A 77 0.39 10.48 -0.74
N MET A 78 -0.18 11.18 -1.73
CA MET A 78 -0.71 10.56 -2.95
C MET A 78 0.40 9.92 -3.80
N PHE A 79 1.55 10.58 -3.91
CA PHE A 79 2.72 10.01 -4.57
C PHE A 79 3.18 8.73 -3.87
N ASN A 80 3.28 8.75 -2.54
CA ASN A 80 3.66 7.57 -1.76
C ASN A 80 2.69 6.40 -1.94
N ALA A 81 1.38 6.66 -1.89
CA ALA A 81 0.35 5.64 -2.14
C ALA A 81 0.51 5.02 -3.53
N THR A 82 0.65 5.87 -4.56
CA THR A 82 0.86 5.44 -5.95
C THR A 82 2.12 4.59 -6.10
N LEU A 83 3.23 5.03 -5.53
CA LEU A 83 4.51 4.32 -5.59
C LEU A 83 4.41 2.93 -4.96
N ILE A 84 3.79 2.82 -3.77
CA ILE A 84 3.62 1.52 -3.11
C ILE A 84 2.67 0.61 -3.90
N ILE A 85 1.58 1.14 -4.47
CA ILE A 85 0.69 0.35 -5.36
C ILE A 85 1.51 -0.25 -6.50
N ILE A 86 2.30 0.57 -7.19
CA ILE A 86 3.11 0.12 -8.33
C ILE A 86 4.11 -0.94 -7.89
N LEU A 87 4.86 -0.70 -6.81
CA LEU A 87 5.83 -1.67 -6.29
C LEU A 87 5.18 -3.01 -5.96
N LEU A 88 4.03 -3.00 -5.28
CA LEU A 88 3.34 -4.24 -4.92
C LEU A 88 2.74 -4.94 -6.14
N LEU A 89 2.24 -4.22 -7.14
CA LEU A 89 1.76 -4.83 -8.38
C LEU A 89 2.88 -5.46 -9.21
N VAL A 90 4.06 -4.84 -9.23
CA VAL A 90 5.25 -5.36 -9.93
C VAL A 90 5.85 -6.56 -9.20
N LEU A 91 5.92 -6.51 -7.88
CA LEU A 91 6.51 -7.57 -7.04
C LEU A 91 5.54 -8.71 -6.73
N ARG A 92 4.25 -8.54 -7.01
CA ARG A 92 3.23 -9.56 -6.72
C ARG A 92 3.49 -10.82 -7.57
N PRO A 93 3.68 -11.98 -6.93
CA PRO A 93 3.79 -13.24 -7.64
C PRO A 93 2.53 -13.54 -8.45
N ARG A 94 2.71 -13.98 -9.69
CA ARG A 94 1.60 -14.39 -10.58
C ARG A 94 1.40 -15.90 -10.43
N HIS A 95 0.24 -16.32 -9.96
CA HIS A 95 -0.15 -17.73 -10.00
C HIS A 95 -0.20 -18.20 -11.47
N GLY A 96 0.82 -18.92 -11.92
CA GLY A 96 0.87 -19.47 -13.29
C GLY A 96 2.24 -19.76 -13.89
N GLN A 97 3.36 -19.30 -13.30
CA GLN A 97 4.69 -19.49 -13.92
C GLN A 97 5.39 -20.83 -13.60
N GLY A 98 4.75 -21.73 -12.85
CA GLY A 98 5.32 -23.05 -12.49
C GLY A 98 4.93 -24.24 -13.37
N MET A 99 4.01 -24.09 -14.34
CA MET A 99 3.42 -25.25 -15.05
C MET A 99 3.75 -25.36 -16.55
N VAL A 100 4.53 -24.45 -17.15
CA VAL A 100 4.74 -24.43 -18.62
C VAL A 100 6.13 -24.91 -19.07
N SER A 101 7.05 -25.26 -18.17
CA SER A 101 8.42 -25.67 -18.56
C SER A 101 8.73 -27.18 -18.49
N GLY A 102 7.75 -28.06 -18.25
CA GLY A 102 8.01 -29.46 -17.88
C GLY A 102 7.38 -30.56 -18.73
N GLY A 103 6.82 -30.28 -19.91
CA GLY A 103 5.93 -31.25 -20.56
C GLY A 103 5.90 -31.24 -22.08
N VAL A 104 7.05 -31.23 -22.76
CA VAL A 104 7.12 -31.71 -24.17
C VAL A 104 8.38 -32.55 -24.31
N GLY A 105 8.27 -33.86 -24.13
CA GLY A 105 9.38 -34.77 -24.44
C GLY A 105 9.46 -36.01 -23.57
N ALA A 106 8.36 -36.73 -23.35
CA ALA A 106 8.45 -38.11 -22.87
C ALA A 106 7.20 -38.92 -23.28
N VAL A 107 7.44 -39.89 -24.18
CA VAL A 107 6.63 -41.11 -24.44
C VAL A 107 5.34 -40.83 -25.26
N ALA A 108 5.05 -41.50 -26.38
CA ALA A 108 5.10 -42.94 -26.62
C ALA A 108 5.17 -43.31 -28.12
N THR A 109 5.87 -44.43 -28.39
CA THR A 109 5.73 -45.41 -29.49
C THR A 109 5.85 -44.98 -30.94
#